data_AF-V5A1R9-F1
#
_entry.id   AF-V5A1R9-F1
#
_cell.length_a   1.000
_cell.length_b   1.000
_cell.length_c   1.000
_cell.angle_alpha   90.00
_cell.angle_beta   90.00
_cell.angle_gamma   90.00
#
_symmetry.space_group_name_H-M   'P 1'
#
loop_
_entity.id
_entity.type
_entity.pdbx_description
1 polymer ?
#
loop_
_entity_poly.entity_id
_entity_poly.type
_entity_poly.pdbx_seq_one_letter_code
_entity_poly.pdbx_strand_id
1 'polypeptide(L)'
;LLKKRHIAPQYGGKIRLAPETKDYLAIDDVPDIFHTGHVHKLGWGKYHNVLAVNSGCWQAQTAFQEKVNIDPDVAHAPIVDLDTLEMTVRKFV
;
A
#
# COMPACT_ATOMS: atom_id res chain seq x y z
N LEU A 1 3.00 -9.44 2.35
CA LEU A 1 2.77 -9.50 0.89
C LEU A 1 4.07 -9.73 0.15
N LEU A 2 5.01 -8.77 0.12
CA LEU A 2 6.28 -8.90 -0.61
C LEU A 2 7.09 -10.18 -0.29
N LYS A 3 7.28 -10.54 0.99
CA LYS A 3 7.93 -11.81 1.41
C LYS A 3 7.26 -13.07 0.87
N LYS A 4 5.94 -13.02 0.64
CA LYS A 4 5.13 -14.14 0.12
C LYS A 4 4.99 -14.10 -1.40
N ARG A 5 5.52 -13.06 -2.06
CA ARG A 5 5.43 -12.87 -3.51
C ARG A 5 3.99 -12.95 -4.05
N HIS A 6 3.05 -12.41 -3.29
CA HIS A 6 1.64 -12.41 -3.65
C HIS A 6 0.89 -11.25 -2.95
N ILE A 7 -0.01 -10.56 -3.65
CA ILE A 7 -0.68 -9.36 -3.13
C ILE A 7 -1.91 -9.65 -2.26
N ALA A 8 -2.55 -10.81 -2.40
CA ALA A 8 -3.61 -11.27 -1.49
C ALA A 8 -3.64 -12.82 -1.30
N PRO A 9 -2.63 -13.43 -0.65
CA PRO A 9 -2.44 -14.89 -0.63
C PRO A 9 -3.45 -15.65 0.24
N GLN A 10 -4.23 -14.93 1.05
CA GLN A 10 -5.23 -15.56 1.93
C GLN A 10 -6.52 -15.80 1.15
N TYR A 11 -6.96 -17.05 1.11
CA TYR A 11 -8.28 -17.41 0.57
C TYR A 11 -9.36 -17.30 1.65
N GLY A 12 -10.52 -16.76 1.28
CA GLY A 12 -11.65 -16.50 2.19
C GLY A 12 -11.49 -15.23 3.04
N GLY A 13 -12.47 -14.96 3.89
CA GLY A 13 -12.51 -13.76 4.74
C GLY A 13 -13.11 -12.53 4.05
N LYS A 14 -12.53 -11.34 4.29
CA LYS A 14 -13.05 -10.06 3.76
C LYS A 14 -12.56 -9.73 2.35
N ILE A 15 -11.45 -10.33 1.91
CA ILE A 15 -10.89 -10.12 0.57
C ILE A 15 -11.58 -11.08 -0.39
N ARG A 16 -12.17 -10.54 -1.46
CA ARG A 16 -12.80 -11.34 -2.52
C ARG A 16 -11.77 -11.59 -3.62
N LEU A 17 -11.56 -12.86 -3.95
CA LEU A 17 -10.70 -13.30 -5.05
C LEU A 17 -11.58 -13.79 -6.20
N ALA A 18 -11.30 -13.34 -7.41
CA ALA A 18 -12.00 -13.82 -8.59
C ALA A 18 -11.54 -15.26 -8.92
N PRO A 19 -12.46 -16.17 -9.29
CA PRO A 19 -12.13 -17.55 -9.65
C PRO A 19 -11.60 -17.63 -11.08
N GLU A 20 -10.40 -17.08 -11.30
CA GLU A 20 -9.72 -17.10 -12.60
C GLU A 20 -8.94 -18.40 -12.81
N THR A 21 -8.71 -18.76 -14.07
CA THR A 21 -7.89 -19.94 -14.44
C THR A 21 -6.39 -19.74 -14.21
N LYS A 22 -5.96 -18.48 -14.02
CA LYS A 22 -4.59 -18.08 -13.69
C LYS A 22 -4.63 -17.11 -12.52
N ASP A 23 -3.65 -17.24 -11.62
CA ASP A 23 -3.44 -16.28 -10.55
C ASP A 23 -2.63 -15.07 -11.06
N TYR A 24 -3.28 -13.91 -11.13
CA TYR A 24 -2.68 -12.64 -11.54
C TYR A 24 -2.16 -11.81 -10.35
N LEU A 25 -2.33 -12.31 -9.13
CA LEU A 25 -1.96 -11.63 -7.88
C LEU A 25 -0.60 -12.09 -7.34
N ALA A 26 -0.03 -13.14 -7.96
CA ALA A 26 1.36 -13.53 -7.77
C ALA A 26 2.31 -12.44 -8.29
N ILE A 27 3.42 -12.25 -7.58
CA ILE A 27 4.49 -11.30 -7.94
C ILE A 27 5.61 -12.12 -8.57
N ASP A 28 5.63 -12.20 -9.89
CA ASP A 28 6.57 -13.01 -10.68
C ASP A 28 7.98 -12.42 -10.67
N ASP A 29 8.11 -11.11 -10.87
CA ASP A 29 9.39 -10.39 -10.85
C ASP A 29 9.56 -9.56 -9.56
N VAL A 30 10.81 -9.40 -9.10
CA VAL A 30 11.09 -8.53 -7.95
C VAL A 30 10.86 -7.08 -8.40
N PRO A 31 9.94 -6.31 -7.78
CA PRO A 31 9.75 -4.91 -8.16
C PRO A 31 10.78 -4.01 -7.46
N ASP A 32 11.13 -2.88 -8.06
CA ASP A 32 11.90 -1.83 -7.39
C ASP A 32 11.05 -1.06 -6.36
N ILE A 33 9.76 -0.87 -6.66
CA ILE A 33 8.78 -0.18 -5.81
C ILE A 33 7.55 -1.07 -5.58
N PHE A 34 7.18 -1.27 -4.33
CA PHE A 34 5.94 -1.94 -3.92
C PHE A 34 4.99 -0.92 -3.28
N HIS A 35 4.04 -0.41 -4.06
CA HIS A 35 3.08 0.62 -3.61
C HIS A 35 1.74 0.01 -3.19
N THR A 36 1.18 0.53 -2.09
CA THR A 36 -0.10 0.11 -1.51
C THR A 36 -0.91 1.31 -1.03
N GLY A 37 -2.16 1.05 -0.66
CA GLY A 37 -3.07 2.04 -0.10
C GLY A 37 -4.11 1.38 0.80
N HIS A 38 -5.38 1.80 0.66
CA HIS A 38 -6.57 1.25 1.32
C HIS A 38 -6.67 1.46 2.84
N VAL A 39 -5.58 1.34 3.60
CA VAL A 39 -5.60 1.52 5.07
C VAL A 39 -5.50 2.97 5.52
N HIS A 40 -5.28 3.89 4.59
CA HIS A 40 -5.27 5.35 4.82
C HIS A 40 -4.19 5.83 5.80
N LYS A 41 -3.12 5.05 5.97
CA LYS A 41 -1.94 5.41 6.76
C LYS A 41 -0.74 5.60 5.85
N LEU A 42 0.06 6.62 6.12
CA LEU A 42 1.32 6.87 5.44
C LEU A 42 2.40 5.97 6.05
N GLY A 43 3.20 5.34 5.21
CA GLY A 43 4.35 4.57 5.68
C GLY A 43 5.23 4.14 4.53
N TRP A 44 6.54 4.09 4.75
CA TRP A 44 7.48 3.60 3.76
C TRP A 44 8.69 2.96 4.42
N GLY A 45 9.40 2.15 3.65
CA GLY A 45 10.64 1.52 4.09
C GLY A 45 11.26 0.68 2.97
N LYS A 46 12.51 0.24 3.17
CA LYS A 46 13.20 -0.64 2.22
C LYS A 46 13.28 -2.07 2.78
N TYR A 47 12.99 -3.05 1.94
CA TYR A 47 13.18 -4.47 2.25
C TYR A 47 13.85 -5.18 1.08
N HIS A 48 15.08 -5.67 1.28
CA HIS A 48 15.94 -6.22 0.22
C HIS A 48 15.94 -5.35 -1.04
N ASN A 49 16.24 -4.06 -0.86
CA ASN A 49 16.30 -3.03 -1.91
C ASN A 49 14.98 -2.69 -2.61
N VAL A 50 13.86 -3.31 -2.24
CA VAL A 50 12.53 -2.89 -2.69
C VAL A 50 12.02 -1.75 -1.82
N LEU A 51 11.68 -0.62 -2.42
CA LEU A 51 11.01 0.49 -1.74
C LEU A 51 9.52 0.16 -1.56
N ALA A 52 9.11 -0.14 -0.34
CA ALA A 52 7.69 -0.32 0.00
C ALA A 52 7.08 1.03 0.41
N VAL A 53 5.94 1.40 -0.18
CA VAL A 53 5.24 2.67 0.09
C VAL A 53 3.76 2.42 0.31
N ASN A 54 3.19 3.09 1.32
CA ASN A 54 1.77 3.26 1.54
C ASN A 54 1.48 4.75 1.59
N SER A 55 0.67 5.24 0.65
CA SER A 55 0.57 6.67 0.36
C SER A 55 -0.43 7.45 1.22
N GLY A 56 -0.99 6.85 2.28
CA GLY A 56 -2.03 7.50 3.08
C GLY A 56 -3.32 7.67 2.28
N CYS A 57 -4.01 8.81 2.47
CA CYS A 57 -5.24 9.12 1.76
C CYS A 57 -5.49 10.62 1.59
N TRP A 58 -6.54 10.95 0.83
CA TRP A 58 -7.08 12.31 0.69
C TRP A 58 -8.48 12.45 1.31
N GLN A 59 -8.89 11.46 2.11
CA GLN A 59 -10.20 11.42 2.75
C GLN A 59 -10.06 11.73 4.24
N ALA A 60 -10.78 12.75 4.72
CA ALA A 60 -10.91 13.02 6.15
C ALA A 60 -11.51 11.81 6.89
N GLN A 61 -11.25 11.71 8.20
CA GLN A 61 -11.79 10.62 9.01
C GLN A 61 -13.32 10.55 8.89
N THR A 62 -13.82 9.38 8.51
CA THR A 62 -15.26 9.11 8.41
C THR A 62 -15.80 8.58 9.73
N ALA A 63 -17.11 8.75 9.96
CA ALA A 63 -17.77 8.18 11.14
C ALA A 63 -17.61 6.64 11.25
N PHE A 64 -17.46 5.94 10.12
CA PHE A 64 -17.14 4.50 10.15
C PHE A 64 -15.71 4.26 10.64
N GLN A 65 -14.72 4.98 10.10
CA GLN A 65 -13.32 4.87 10.53
C GLN A 65 -13.16 5.18 12.02
N GLU A 66 -13.80 6.22 12.52
CA GLU A 66 -13.83 6.55 13.95
C GLU A 66 -14.36 5.39 14.78
N LYS A 67 -15.51 4.80 14.39
CA LYS A 67 -16.11 3.64 15.07
C LYS A 67 -15.22 2.41 15.11
N VAL A 68 -14.30 2.26 14.15
CA VAL A 68 -13.35 1.13 14.10
C VAL A 68 -11.92 1.55 14.49
N ASN A 69 -11.76 2.70 15.15
CA ASN A 69 -10.49 3.24 15.64
C ASN A 69 -9.42 3.42 14.55
N ILE A 70 -9.83 3.81 13.34
CA ILE A 70 -8.93 4.20 12.26
C ILE A 70 -8.76 5.72 12.28
N ASP A 71 -7.52 6.16 12.45
CA ASP A 71 -7.08 7.54 12.33
C ASP A 71 -6.26 7.70 11.03
N PRO A 72 -6.76 8.35 9.98
CA PRO A 72 -6.08 8.42 8.69
C PRO A 72 -5.01 9.51 8.63
N ASP A 73 -3.92 9.25 7.91
CA ASP A 73 -2.91 10.28 7.59
C ASP A 73 -3.33 11.00 6.30
N VAL A 74 -4.13 12.06 6.47
CA VAL A 74 -4.78 12.77 5.37
C VAL A 74 -3.81 13.76 4.70
N ALA A 75 -3.90 13.86 3.38
CA ALA A 75 -3.24 14.89 2.57
C ALA A 75 -1.70 14.88 2.67
N HIS A 76 -1.15 13.68 2.68
CA HIS A 76 0.27 13.43 2.45
C HIS A 76 0.48 12.92 1.03
N ALA A 77 1.40 13.53 0.28
CA ALA A 77 1.83 13.06 -1.03
C ALA A 77 3.29 12.58 -0.97
N PRO A 78 3.54 11.26 -1.02
CA PRO A 78 4.88 10.73 -1.27
C PRO A 78 5.32 11.05 -2.70
N ILE A 79 6.56 11.52 -2.85
CA ILE A 79 7.19 11.83 -4.14
C ILE A 79 8.47 11.01 -4.21
N VAL A 80 8.57 10.12 -5.19
CA VAL A 80 9.71 9.24 -5.40
C VAL A 80 10.50 9.71 -6.61
N ASP A 81 11.80 9.91 -6.42
CA ASP A 81 12.76 10.04 -7.51
C ASP A 81 13.04 8.65 -8.10
N LEU A 82 12.81 8.47 -9.40
CA LEU A 82 12.88 7.14 -10.03
C LEU A 82 14.30 6.67 -10.35
N ASP A 83 15.29 7.56 -10.35
CA ASP A 83 16.69 7.21 -10.59
C ASP A 83 17.34 6.69 -9.29
N THR A 84 17.04 7.37 -8.19
CA THR A 84 17.65 7.09 -6.88
C THR A 84 16.78 6.23 -5.95
N LEU A 85 15.48 6.15 -6.24
CA LEU A 85 14.45 5.61 -5.34
C LEU A 85 14.45 6.29 -3.97
N GLU A 86 14.90 7.55 -3.91
CA GLU A 86 14.73 8.41 -2.75
C GLU A 86 13.32 8.96 -2.71
N MET A 87 12.79 9.12 -1.50
CA MET A 87 11.41 9.54 -1.31
C MET A 87 11.33 10.73 -0.36
N THR A 88 10.54 11.72 -0.76
CA THR A 88 10.13 12.83 0.10
C THR A 88 8.61 12.81 0.29
N VAL A 89 8.12 13.50 1.31
CA VAL A 89 6.67 13.64 1.56
C VAL A 89 6.32 15.12 1.59
N ARG A 90 5.21 15.47 0.95
CA ARG A 90 4.58 16.79 1.04
C ARG A 90 3.27 16.67 1.79
N LYS A 91 3.08 17.54 2.79
CA LYS A 91 1.84 17.62 3.58
C LYS A 91 1.07 18.86 3.16
N PHE A 92 -0.22 18.71 2.91
CA PHE A 92 -1.08 19.78 2.37
C PHE A 92 -2.10 20.32 3.38
N VAL A 93 -2.15 19.75 4.59
CA VAL A 93 -2.99 20.16 5.73
C VAL A 93 -2.23 20.07 7.04
#